data_AF-A0A2D4IJX6-F1
#
_entry.id   AF-A0A2D4IJX6-F1
#
_cell.length_a   1.000
_cell.length_b   1.000
_cell.length_c   1.000
_cell.angle_alpha   90.00
_cell.angle_beta   90.00
_cell.angle_gamma   90.00
#
_symmetry.space_group_name_H-M   'P 1'
#
loop_
_entity.id
_entity.type
_entity.pdbx_description
1 polymer ?
#
loop_
_entity_poly.entity_id
_entity_poly.type
_entity_poly.pdbx_seq_one_letter_code
_entity_poly.pdbx_strand_id
1 'polypeptide(L)'
;MLKHALGEQSQDELSADEDTLSQHSDSIMDYRQIKQQSDIHWKASSRRRSFSASPPPSNYQQSHVSDSPLQKDAEQPVRRVRICWQNEQDQRKLRTKHLSKAYDEDLRAYEASERLELAKLKAKAQEMEQKYKENVLKGTPRISHAAKIYSRKNIPRHSKLNQRISRGGSAKPKKTAPMKVKENDLLPLLLEEFPHMNISHPTMNKMWQQQLSQIEQFKSPRVRNQWKLQNEVLETLKKHNLLVDVLKREQAHNRRLHEFRQRIERQKCTQNKMRERRQQVARAKKYYQDYRVQLRAKMMRTRTREERIFKQLFEEALEIQKQRFLELRSYAKEKRAEQKKQYQDELQSMENYYKDQFAMLAEAVSEERRDIQTRERAHTQTLSKVKRELRSKLEKEIKELQDMITHDDDDLFFRELEADRLKSRLLVASFQCSKNYLFL
;
A
#
# COMPACT_ATOMS: atom_id res chain seq x y z
N MET A 1 -11.17 67.71 33.15
CA MET A 1 -11.71 68.79 32.30
C MET A 1 -10.61 69.25 31.37
N LEU A 2 -10.87 69.13 30.06
CA LEU A 2 -10.20 69.75 28.91
C LEU A 2 -8.73 70.13 29.08
N LYS A 3 -7.84 69.44 28.34
CA LYS A 3 -7.07 70.03 27.23
C LYS A 3 -6.51 68.89 26.34
N HIS A 4 -7.03 68.85 25.10
CA HIS A 4 -6.53 68.16 23.88
C HIS A 4 -6.58 66.62 23.86
N ALA A 5 -7.44 65.90 23.13
CA ALA A 5 -8.25 66.18 21.93
C ALA A 5 -7.44 66.68 20.72
N LEU A 6 -7.22 65.75 19.78
CA LEU A 6 -6.63 65.83 18.42
C LEU A 6 -5.17 65.34 18.28
N GLY A 7 -4.99 64.32 17.42
CA GLY A 7 -3.70 63.80 16.94
C GLY A 7 -3.63 62.28 17.07
N GLU A 8 -4.29 61.51 16.21
CA GLU A 8 -3.74 60.94 14.96
C GLU A 8 -3.47 59.43 15.15
N GLN A 9 -4.27 58.60 14.47
CA GLN A 9 -4.04 57.18 14.33
C GLN A 9 -3.10 56.97 13.14
N SER A 10 -1.94 56.37 13.37
CA SER A 10 -1.16 55.70 12.35
C SER A 10 -0.68 54.34 12.86
N GLN A 11 -1.13 53.33 12.12
CA GLN A 11 -0.54 52.04 11.79
C GLN A 11 0.22 51.19 12.82
N ASP A 12 -0.22 49.93 12.82
CA ASP A 12 0.60 48.72 12.74
C ASP A 12 1.72 48.56 13.76
N GLU A 13 1.49 47.70 14.77
CA GLU A 13 2.55 46.80 15.19
C GLU A 13 2.01 45.51 15.83
N LEU A 14 2.62 44.43 15.37
CA LEU A 14 2.45 43.04 15.78
C LEU A 14 2.93 42.85 17.22
N SER A 15 2.13 42.19 18.05
CA SER A 15 2.59 41.51 19.28
C SER A 15 2.16 40.04 19.12
N ALA A 16 3.06 39.07 18.92
CA ALA A 16 4.13 38.62 19.81
C ALA A 16 3.59 38.37 21.23
N ASP A 17 3.14 37.13 21.46
CA ASP A 17 3.24 36.49 22.77
C ASP A 17 3.69 35.05 22.55
N GLU A 18 4.97 34.87 22.86
CA GLU A 18 5.66 33.62 23.11
C GLU A 18 5.07 32.97 24.37
N ASP A 19 4.73 31.68 24.31
CA ASP A 19 4.71 30.85 25.52
C ASP A 19 5.51 29.58 25.22
N THR A 20 6.80 29.71 25.44
CA THR A 20 7.75 28.62 25.54
C THR A 20 7.52 27.92 26.87
N LEU A 21 7.32 26.59 26.84
CA LEU A 21 7.89 25.61 27.79
C LEU A 21 7.15 24.26 27.66
N SER A 22 7.78 23.30 26.99
CA SER A 22 7.90 21.92 27.50
C SER A 22 8.89 21.16 26.63
N GLN A 23 10.14 21.11 27.10
CA GLN A 23 11.21 20.32 26.53
C GLN A 23 11.24 18.91 27.13
N HIS A 24 11.66 17.95 26.29
CA HIS A 24 12.17 16.60 26.59
C HIS A 24 11.15 15.44 26.64
N SER A 25 11.17 14.57 25.62
CA SER A 25 11.90 13.28 25.70
C SER A 25 11.85 12.48 24.38
N ASP A 26 13.04 12.27 23.82
CA ASP A 26 13.57 11.18 22.99
C ASP A 26 12.67 10.29 22.12
N SER A 27 12.98 10.32 20.81
CA SER A 27 13.17 9.08 20.05
C SER A 27 14.20 9.34 18.95
N ILE A 28 15.43 8.92 19.23
CA ILE A 28 16.61 8.94 18.37
C ILE A 28 16.42 8.08 17.12
N MET A 29 16.75 8.62 15.94
CA MET A 29 17.06 7.83 14.74
C MET A 29 18.21 8.53 14.02
N ASP A 30 19.41 7.99 14.24
CA ASP A 30 20.65 8.39 13.60
C ASP A 30 20.60 8.15 12.09
N TYR A 31 20.68 9.24 11.31
CA TYR A 31 21.19 9.18 9.94
C TYR A 31 22.44 10.05 9.84
N ARG A 32 23.58 9.37 9.86
CA ARG A 32 24.94 9.88 9.66
C ARG A 32 25.01 10.70 8.35
N GLN A 33 25.00 12.02 8.46
CA GLN A 33 25.37 12.96 7.40
C GLN A 33 26.85 13.32 7.55
N ILE A 34 27.71 12.83 6.65
CA ILE A 34 29.10 13.30 6.55
C ILE A 34 29.12 14.44 5.52
N LYS A 35 29.19 15.67 6.01
CA LYS A 35 29.79 16.81 5.31
C LYS A 35 30.59 17.60 6.35
N GLN A 36 31.90 17.60 6.21
CA GLN A 36 32.77 18.60 6.83
C GLN A 36 33.44 19.39 5.72
N GLN A 37 33.15 20.70 5.68
CA GLN A 37 34.06 21.71 5.18
C GLN A 37 34.84 22.24 6.40
N SER A 38 36.16 22.39 6.27
CA SER A 38 36.87 23.48 6.92
C SER A 38 38.10 23.84 6.11
N ASP A 39 38.13 25.10 5.67
CA ASP A 39 39.27 25.78 5.07
C ASP A 39 40.27 26.16 6.16
N ILE A 40 41.55 25.83 5.97
CA ILE A 40 42.67 26.57 6.56
C ILE A 40 43.77 26.67 5.49
N HIS A 41 44.16 27.90 5.20
CA HIS A 41 45.13 28.30 4.18
C HIS A 41 46.40 28.82 4.88
N TRP A 42 47.60 28.30 4.56
CA TRP A 42 48.87 29.06 4.59
C TRP A 42 49.94 28.44 3.66
N LYS A 43 50.76 29.32 3.07
CA LYS A 43 51.69 29.14 1.96
C LYS A 43 53.08 28.54 2.35
N ALA A 44 53.60 27.75 1.41
CA ALA A 44 54.99 27.64 0.89
C ALA A 44 56.20 27.34 1.81
N SER A 45 56.91 26.21 1.56
CA SER A 45 58.21 26.18 0.84
C SER A 45 58.94 24.82 0.90
N SER A 46 59.36 24.36 -0.30
CA SER A 46 60.51 23.49 -0.68
C SER A 46 61.13 22.44 0.25
N ARG A 47 61.21 21.17 -0.21
CA ARG A 47 62.42 20.57 -0.85
C ARG A 47 62.23 19.09 -1.28
N ARG A 48 62.49 18.88 -2.58
CA ARG A 48 63.10 17.73 -3.30
C ARG A 48 63.23 16.36 -2.60
N ARG A 49 62.68 15.33 -3.26
CA ARG A 49 63.44 14.14 -3.71
C ARG A 49 62.73 13.45 -4.89
N SER A 50 63.42 13.37 -6.03
CA SER A 50 63.11 12.65 -7.29
C SER A 50 62.96 11.13 -7.04
N PHE A 51 62.26 10.31 -7.83
CA PHE A 51 62.33 10.08 -9.28
C PHE A 51 61.06 9.37 -9.80
N SER A 52 60.50 9.80 -10.93
CA SER A 52 59.93 8.95 -12.00
C SER A 52 59.42 9.86 -13.13
N ALA A 53 59.81 9.56 -14.36
CA ALA A 53 59.59 10.40 -15.54
C ALA A 53 58.23 10.12 -16.21
N SER A 54 57.49 11.17 -16.54
CA SER A 54 56.42 11.18 -17.56
C SER A 54 56.38 12.58 -18.18
N PRO A 55 56.25 12.71 -19.52
CA PRO A 55 56.42 14.00 -20.20
C PRO A 55 55.14 14.87 -20.07
N PRO A 56 55.26 16.22 -20.08
CA PRO A 56 54.12 17.11 -19.95
C PRO A 56 53.42 17.36 -21.30
N PRO A 57 52.14 17.80 -21.29
CA PRO A 57 51.44 18.18 -22.51
C PRO A 57 51.96 19.53 -23.02
N SER A 58 52.28 19.56 -24.30
CA SER A 58 52.79 20.73 -25.03
C SER A 58 51.63 21.65 -25.46
N ASN A 59 51.58 22.86 -24.89
CA ASN A 59 50.81 23.98 -25.40
C ASN A 59 51.64 24.71 -26.47
N TYR A 60 51.21 24.68 -27.73
CA TYR A 60 51.65 25.62 -28.76
C TYR A 60 50.42 26.27 -29.41
N GLN A 61 50.37 27.59 -29.31
CA GLN A 61 49.49 28.45 -30.11
C GLN A 61 50.02 28.55 -31.55
N GLN A 62 49.06 28.54 -32.48
CA GLN A 62 49.02 29.18 -33.80
C GLN A 62 50.35 29.52 -34.50
N SER A 63 50.62 28.83 -35.61
CA SER A 63 50.39 29.37 -36.96
C SER A 63 50.98 28.39 -37.98
N HIS A 64 50.23 28.02 -39.01
CA HIS A 64 50.66 28.23 -40.40
C HIS A 64 49.58 27.69 -41.35
N VAL A 65 49.15 28.60 -42.22
CA VAL A 65 48.38 28.35 -43.42
C VAL A 65 49.09 27.29 -44.25
N SER A 66 48.41 26.17 -44.49
CA SER A 66 48.73 25.26 -45.59
C SER A 66 47.39 24.71 -46.06
N ASP A 67 46.91 25.28 -47.16
CA ASP A 67 45.82 24.74 -47.95
C ASP A 67 46.21 23.34 -48.45
N SER A 68 45.89 22.33 -47.65
CA SER A 68 45.97 20.93 -48.04
C SER A 68 44.56 20.39 -48.24
N PRO A 69 44.16 19.97 -49.46
CA PRO A 69 42.79 19.54 -49.75
C PRO A 69 42.29 18.32 -48.97
N LEU A 70 43.16 17.65 -48.20
CA LEU A 70 42.90 16.33 -47.60
C LEU A 70 42.39 16.36 -46.14
N GLN A 71 42.37 17.50 -45.46
CA GLN A 71 41.93 17.57 -44.04
C GLN A 71 40.45 17.93 -43.84
N LYS A 72 39.75 18.40 -44.89
CA LYS A 72 38.32 18.77 -44.81
C LYS A 72 37.40 17.55 -44.60
N ASP A 73 37.85 16.35 -44.95
CA ASP A 73 37.00 15.14 -44.90
C ASP A 73 36.99 14.45 -43.54
N ALA A 74 38.03 14.64 -42.72
CA ALA A 74 38.09 14.07 -41.37
C ALA A 74 37.33 14.91 -40.31
N GLU A 75 37.18 16.23 -40.52
CA GLU A 75 36.42 17.10 -39.60
C GLU A 75 34.90 17.04 -39.81
N GLN A 76 34.45 16.73 -41.03
CA GLN A 76 33.02 16.62 -41.34
C GLN A 76 32.26 15.57 -40.51
N PRO A 77 32.75 14.33 -40.33
CA PRO A 77 32.05 13.35 -39.51
C PRO A 77 32.00 13.78 -38.04
N VAL A 78 33.06 14.40 -37.50
CA VAL A 78 33.09 14.88 -36.10
C VAL A 78 32.11 16.05 -35.89
N ARG A 79 31.99 16.98 -36.87
CA ARG A 79 30.99 18.05 -36.83
C ARG A 79 29.57 17.52 -36.96
N ARG A 80 29.31 16.55 -37.85
CA ARG A 80 28.00 15.90 -38.00
C ARG A 80 27.57 15.17 -36.72
N VAL A 81 28.50 14.48 -36.06
CA VAL A 81 28.25 13.83 -34.76
C VAL A 81 27.88 14.88 -33.72
N ARG A 82 28.62 15.99 -33.61
CA ARG A 82 28.29 17.08 -32.66
C ARG A 82 26.89 17.68 -32.87
N ILE A 83 26.51 17.94 -34.13
CA ILE A 83 25.18 18.45 -34.47
C ILE A 83 24.09 17.43 -34.14
N CYS A 84 24.34 16.14 -34.37
CA CYS A 84 23.41 15.06 -34.02
C CYS A 84 23.18 14.98 -32.51
N TRP A 85 24.23 15.11 -31.70
CA TRP A 85 24.14 15.17 -30.23
C TRP A 85 23.35 16.38 -29.75
N GLN A 86 23.56 17.56 -30.34
CA GLN A 86 22.79 18.77 -30.01
C GLN A 86 21.30 18.62 -30.37
N ASN A 87 21.01 18.11 -31.57
CA ASN A 87 19.63 17.85 -32.00
C ASN A 87 18.93 16.83 -31.10
N GLU A 88 19.63 15.78 -30.67
CA GLU A 88 19.08 14.79 -29.74
C GLU A 88 18.81 15.41 -28.36
N GLN A 89 19.72 16.25 -27.88
CA GLN A 89 19.55 16.95 -26.60
C GLN A 89 18.38 17.95 -26.65
N ASP A 90 18.19 18.63 -27.78
CA ASP A 90 17.08 19.56 -27.97
C ASP A 90 15.74 18.84 -28.15
N GLN A 91 15.72 17.68 -28.82
CA GLN A 91 14.54 16.81 -28.83
C GLN A 91 14.18 16.31 -27.43
N ARG A 92 15.17 15.94 -26.61
CA ARG A 92 14.94 15.56 -25.20
C ARG A 92 14.34 16.72 -24.41
N LYS A 93 14.91 17.93 -24.52
CA LYS A 93 14.36 19.14 -23.89
C LYS A 93 12.92 19.43 -24.35
N LEU A 94 12.64 19.28 -25.64
CA LEU A 94 11.30 19.50 -26.19
C LEU A 94 10.30 18.50 -25.61
N ARG A 95 10.65 17.21 -25.55
CA ARG A 95 9.83 16.16 -24.92
C ARG A 95 9.59 16.45 -23.45
N THR A 96 10.61 16.83 -22.69
CA THR A 96 10.47 17.21 -21.28
C THR A 96 9.54 18.42 -21.11
N LYS A 97 9.65 19.43 -21.99
CA LYS A 97 8.75 20.60 -21.97
C LYS A 97 7.29 20.20 -22.27
N HIS A 98 7.05 19.32 -23.23
CA HIS A 98 5.71 18.82 -23.52
C HIS A 98 5.12 18.03 -22.34
N LEU A 99 5.92 17.16 -21.72
CA LEU A 99 5.49 16.41 -20.53
C LEU A 99 5.17 17.35 -19.35
N SER A 100 6.01 18.36 -19.10
CA SER A 100 5.76 19.36 -18.06
C SER A 100 4.47 20.13 -18.32
N LYS A 101 4.25 20.59 -19.57
CA LYS A 101 3.02 21.32 -19.93
C LYS A 101 1.77 20.46 -19.77
N ALA A 102 1.80 19.21 -20.21
CA ALA A 102 0.67 18.30 -20.05
C ALA A 102 0.32 18.09 -18.57
N TYR A 103 1.34 17.94 -17.72
CA TYR A 103 1.14 17.82 -16.28
C TYR A 103 0.54 19.09 -15.66
N ASP A 104 1.02 20.27 -16.06
CA ASP A 104 0.50 21.54 -15.57
C ASP A 104 -0.96 21.78 -16.03
N GLU A 105 -1.30 21.38 -17.26
CA GLU A 105 -2.66 21.43 -17.81
C GLU A 105 -3.62 20.49 -17.06
N ASP A 106 -3.20 19.26 -16.79
CA ASP A 106 -3.97 18.31 -15.98
C ASP A 106 -4.19 18.85 -14.56
N LEU A 107 -3.15 19.41 -13.93
CA LEU A 107 -3.25 20.01 -12.60
C LEU A 107 -4.27 21.15 -12.58
N ARG A 108 -4.25 22.02 -13.60
CA ARG A 108 -5.21 23.12 -13.76
C ARG A 108 -6.63 22.61 -13.96
N ALA A 109 -6.83 21.52 -14.71
CA ALA A 109 -8.13 20.90 -14.90
C ALA A 109 -8.67 20.31 -13.59
N TYR A 110 -7.80 19.65 -12.80
CA TYR A 110 -8.16 19.16 -11.47
C TYR A 110 -8.56 20.30 -10.53
N GLU A 111 -7.77 21.38 -10.44
CA GLU A 111 -8.13 22.55 -9.62
C GLU A 111 -9.47 23.17 -10.03
N ALA A 112 -9.74 23.27 -11.33
CA ALA A 112 -11.00 23.80 -11.84
C ALA A 112 -12.18 22.90 -11.45
N SER A 113 -12.01 21.58 -11.53
CA SER A 113 -13.03 20.61 -11.13
C SER A 113 -13.33 20.68 -9.62
N GLU A 114 -12.31 20.81 -8.78
CA GLU A 114 -12.48 20.96 -7.34
C GLU A 114 -13.19 22.28 -7.00
N ARG A 115 -12.82 23.39 -7.64
CA ARG A 115 -13.52 24.68 -7.47
C ARG A 115 -14.99 24.57 -7.85
N LEU A 116 -15.31 23.87 -8.93
CA LEU A 116 -16.70 23.64 -9.36
C LEU A 116 -17.48 22.81 -8.33
N GLU A 117 -16.90 21.72 -7.81
CA GLU A 117 -17.54 20.90 -6.78
C GLU A 117 -17.75 21.66 -5.46
N LEU A 118 -16.76 22.47 -5.05
CA LEU A 118 -16.90 23.35 -3.90
C LEU A 118 -18.01 24.39 -4.10
N ALA A 119 -18.15 24.95 -5.30
CA ALA A 119 -19.24 25.87 -5.63
C ALA A 119 -20.60 25.17 -5.54
N LYS A 120 -20.74 23.94 -6.07
CA LYS A 120 -21.97 23.13 -5.94
C LYS A 120 -22.31 22.84 -4.48
N LEU A 121 -21.32 22.49 -3.66
CA LEU A 121 -21.54 22.25 -2.22
C LEU A 121 -21.96 23.52 -1.48
N LYS A 122 -21.34 24.66 -1.79
CA LYS A 122 -21.74 25.96 -1.22
C LYS A 122 -23.16 26.34 -1.63
N ALA A 123 -23.55 26.16 -2.89
CA ALA A 123 -24.91 26.41 -3.36
C ALA A 123 -25.93 25.54 -2.61
N LYS A 124 -25.67 24.22 -2.48
CA LYS A 124 -26.52 23.31 -1.70
C LYS A 124 -26.62 23.71 -0.23
N ALA A 125 -25.51 24.15 0.38
CA ALA A 125 -25.52 24.63 1.76
C ALA A 125 -26.38 25.90 1.92
N GLN A 126 -26.27 26.84 0.96
CA GLN A 126 -27.09 28.05 0.94
C GLN A 126 -28.58 27.74 0.72
N GLU A 127 -28.93 26.81 -0.17
CA GLU A 127 -30.31 26.37 -0.35
C GLU A 127 -30.89 25.76 0.94
N MET A 128 -30.11 24.94 1.63
CA MET A 128 -30.52 24.35 2.91
C MET A 128 -30.67 25.41 4.01
N GLU A 129 -29.79 26.41 4.04
CA GLU A 129 -29.91 27.56 4.95
C GLU A 129 -31.15 28.40 4.64
N GLN A 130 -31.46 28.65 3.36
CA GLN A 130 -32.67 29.34 2.93
C GLN A 130 -33.92 28.56 3.30
N LYS A 131 -33.97 27.25 3.05
CA LYS A 131 -35.06 26.37 3.50
C LYS A 131 -35.24 26.40 5.01
N TYR A 132 -34.14 26.42 5.76
CA TYR A 132 -34.21 26.55 7.22
C TYR A 132 -34.78 27.91 7.65
N LYS A 133 -34.30 29.02 7.05
CA LYS A 133 -34.84 30.36 7.30
C LYS A 133 -36.32 30.46 6.96
N GLU A 134 -36.76 29.90 5.83
CA GLU A 134 -38.17 29.83 5.48
C GLU A 134 -39.00 29.00 6.45
N ASN A 135 -38.47 27.87 6.95
CA ASN A 135 -39.15 27.05 7.95
C ASN A 135 -39.19 27.69 9.35
N VAL A 136 -38.25 28.58 9.65
CA VAL A 136 -38.28 29.40 10.88
C VAL A 136 -39.27 30.55 10.74
N LEU A 137 -39.40 31.14 9.54
CA LEU A 137 -40.35 32.23 9.23
C LEU A 137 -41.79 31.74 9.05
N LYS A 138 -42.00 30.53 8.50
CA LYS A 138 -43.27 29.79 8.54
C LYS A 138 -43.45 29.24 9.95
N GLY A 139 -43.82 30.11 10.88
CA GLY A 139 -43.90 29.84 12.30
C GLY A 139 -44.51 28.49 12.67
N THR A 140 -43.93 27.86 13.69
CA THR A 140 -44.32 26.57 14.28
C THR A 140 -45.84 26.36 14.29
N PRO A 141 -46.36 25.23 13.74
CA PRO A 141 -47.77 24.91 13.89
C PRO A 141 -48.10 24.81 15.38
N ARG A 142 -49.14 25.53 15.83
CA ARG A 142 -49.67 25.41 17.20
C ARG A 142 -49.91 23.95 17.51
N ILE A 143 -49.12 23.40 18.45
CA ILE A 143 -49.32 22.05 18.98
C ILE A 143 -50.64 22.07 19.75
N SER A 144 -51.68 21.54 19.13
CA SER A 144 -52.92 21.18 19.80
C SER A 144 -52.61 20.12 20.86
N HIS A 145 -53.04 20.37 22.10
CA HIS A 145 -52.90 19.43 23.20
C HIS A 145 -53.68 18.14 22.87
N ALA A 146 -52.96 17.12 22.40
CA ALA A 146 -53.48 15.77 22.29
C ALA A 146 -53.69 15.21 23.70
N ALA A 147 -54.95 15.18 24.10
CA ALA A 147 -55.43 14.39 25.21
C ALA A 147 -55.15 12.90 24.94
N LYS A 148 -54.49 12.22 25.89
CA LYS A 148 -55.00 11.04 26.61
C LYS A 148 -53.90 10.05 26.99
N ILE A 149 -54.25 9.32 28.07
CA ILE A 149 -53.77 8.00 28.50
C ILE A 149 -52.43 8.00 29.25
N TYR A 150 -52.51 8.02 30.59
CA TYR A 150 -52.04 6.89 31.39
C TYR A 150 -52.96 6.68 32.60
N SER A 151 -53.10 5.40 32.93
CA SER A 151 -54.05 4.79 33.83
C SER A 151 -53.76 5.05 35.31
N ARG A 152 -54.83 5.25 36.09
CA ARG A 152 -54.80 5.13 37.55
C ARG A 152 -54.65 3.65 37.91
N LYS A 153 -53.50 3.27 38.48
CA LYS A 153 -53.37 2.01 39.23
C LYS A 153 -53.37 2.31 40.72
N ASN A 154 -54.25 1.59 41.41
CA ASN A 154 -54.46 1.58 42.85
C ASN A 154 -53.24 1.03 43.58
N ILE A 155 -52.92 1.60 44.75
CA ILE A 155 -52.08 0.95 45.76
C ILE A 155 -52.93 0.82 47.04
N PRO A 156 -52.95 -0.36 47.70
CA PRO A 156 -53.83 -0.64 48.83
C PRO A 156 -53.27 -0.02 50.12
N ARG A 157 -54.12 0.65 50.90
CA ARG A 157 -53.78 1.01 52.28
C ARG A 157 -54.35 -0.04 53.23
N HIS A 158 -53.45 -0.76 53.86
CA HIS A 158 -53.73 -1.61 55.00
C HIS A 158 -54.17 -0.72 56.17
N SER A 159 -55.44 -0.80 56.57
CA SER A 159 -55.94 -0.29 57.84
C SER A 159 -56.28 -1.51 58.70
N LYS A 160 -55.40 -1.83 59.64
CA LYS A 160 -55.70 -2.78 60.71
C LYS A 160 -55.99 -1.98 61.99
N LEU A 161 -57.06 -2.43 62.65
CA LEU A 161 -57.17 -2.60 64.09
C LEU A 161 -57.35 -1.33 64.93
N ASN A 162 -58.60 -1.15 65.40
CA ASN A 162 -58.99 -1.03 66.82
C ASN A 162 -60.53 -0.95 66.86
N GLN A 163 -61.21 -2.08 66.99
CA GLN A 163 -61.76 -2.57 68.27
C GLN A 163 -62.73 -1.60 68.96
N ARG A 164 -63.99 -1.74 68.52
CA ARG A 164 -65.22 -1.87 69.33
C ARG A 164 -65.00 -1.93 70.86
N ILE A 165 -65.52 -0.92 71.58
CA ILE A 165 -66.13 -1.12 72.90
C ILE A 165 -67.47 -0.39 72.90
N SER A 166 -68.54 -1.19 72.91
CA SER A 166 -69.89 -0.77 73.29
C SER A 166 -69.98 -0.85 74.81
N ARG A 167 -70.42 0.22 75.47
CA ARG A 167 -70.99 0.21 76.83
C ARG A 167 -72.42 0.71 76.65
N GLY A 168 -73.45 -0.10 76.85
CA GLY A 168 -73.77 -0.79 78.09
C GLY A 168 -74.92 -0.01 78.72
N GLY A 169 -76.15 -0.47 78.43
CA GLY A 169 -77.38 0.19 78.86
C GLY A 169 -77.66 0.01 80.35
N SER A 170 -78.48 0.91 80.89
CA SER A 170 -79.24 0.68 82.11
C SER A 170 -80.63 1.31 81.94
N ALA A 171 -81.64 0.44 81.83
CA ALA A 171 -83.05 0.78 81.89
C ALA A 171 -83.40 1.28 83.30
N LYS A 172 -84.28 2.29 83.39
CA LYS A 172 -84.94 2.68 84.64
C LYS A 172 -86.47 2.50 84.52
N PRO A 173 -87.13 2.13 85.63
CA PRO A 173 -88.49 1.60 85.63
C PRO A 173 -89.57 2.67 85.43
N LYS A 174 -90.73 2.24 84.92
CA LYS A 174 -91.98 3.02 84.84
C LYS A 174 -92.36 3.52 86.23
N LYS A 175 -92.23 4.83 86.45
CA LYS A 175 -92.81 5.53 87.60
C LYS A 175 -94.13 6.16 87.16
N THR A 176 -95.12 6.06 88.04
CA THR A 176 -96.40 6.78 87.98
C THR A 176 -96.20 8.26 87.61
N ALA A 177 -97.17 8.85 86.90
CA ALA A 177 -97.09 10.22 86.42
C ALA A 177 -96.65 11.15 87.56
N PRO A 178 -95.47 11.80 87.47
CA PRO A 178 -95.03 12.73 88.49
C PRO A 178 -96.00 13.91 88.45
N MET A 179 -96.76 14.07 89.53
CA MET A 179 -97.58 15.26 89.71
C MET A 179 -96.64 16.46 89.68
N LYS A 180 -96.81 17.34 88.69
CA LYS A 180 -95.96 18.53 88.52
C LYS A 180 -96.38 19.57 89.55
N VAL A 181 -95.94 19.41 90.78
CA VAL A 181 -95.98 20.47 91.78
C VAL A 181 -95.00 21.55 91.31
N LYS A 182 -95.52 22.69 90.85
CA LYS A 182 -94.69 23.86 90.52
C LYS A 182 -94.08 24.41 91.79
N GLU A 183 -92.96 25.13 91.66
CA GLU A 183 -92.16 25.65 92.79
C GLU A 183 -92.99 26.37 93.87
N ASN A 184 -94.16 26.93 93.52
CA ASN A 184 -95.01 27.69 94.44
C ASN A 184 -96.35 27.01 94.81
N ASP A 185 -96.67 25.83 94.25
CA ASP A 185 -98.06 25.32 94.27
C ASP A 185 -98.26 24.09 95.20
N LEU A 186 -97.27 23.72 96.02
CA LEU A 186 -97.38 22.55 96.93
C LEU A 186 -98.50 22.71 97.96
N LEU A 187 -98.58 23.87 98.62
CA LEU A 187 -99.61 24.17 99.62
C LEU A 187 -101.04 24.28 99.04
N PRO A 188 -101.27 25.00 97.92
CA PRO A 188 -102.57 25.02 97.26
C PRO A 188 -103.05 23.63 96.81
N LEU A 189 -102.17 22.78 96.28
CA LEU A 189 -102.53 21.42 95.85
C LEU A 189 -102.90 20.51 97.04
N LEU A 190 -102.19 20.64 98.17
CA LEU A 190 -102.53 19.92 99.41
C LEU A 190 -103.87 20.36 100.01
N LEU A 191 -104.27 21.62 99.82
CA LEU A 191 -105.57 22.12 100.27
C LEU A 191 -106.72 21.65 99.36
N GLU A 192 -106.48 21.51 98.05
CA GLU A 192 -107.47 20.99 97.08
C GLU A 192 -107.73 19.49 97.28
N GLU A 193 -106.72 18.70 97.65
CA GLU A 193 -106.86 17.26 97.88
C GLU A 193 -107.58 16.89 99.21
N PHE A 194 -107.68 17.81 100.18
CA PHE A 194 -108.30 17.57 101.50
C PHE A 194 -109.37 18.61 101.88
N PRO A 195 -110.57 18.58 101.25
CA PRO A 195 -111.57 19.66 101.35
C PRO A 195 -112.29 19.81 102.70
N HIS A 196 -112.04 18.95 103.69
CA HIS A 196 -112.66 19.03 105.02
C HIS A 196 -111.68 19.43 106.14
N MET A 197 -110.45 19.81 105.80
CA MET A 197 -109.42 20.16 106.78
C MET A 197 -109.41 21.68 107.04
N ASN A 198 -110.03 22.11 108.14
CA ASN A 198 -110.01 23.50 108.59
C ASN A 198 -108.65 23.85 109.20
N ILE A 199 -107.68 24.25 108.37
CA ILE A 199 -106.38 24.72 108.84
C ILE A 199 -106.54 26.14 109.40
N SER A 200 -106.06 26.38 110.63
CA SER A 200 -106.05 27.72 111.20
C SER A 200 -105.10 28.63 110.40
N HIS A 201 -105.52 29.88 110.15
CA HIS A 201 -104.75 30.86 109.38
C HIS A 201 -103.27 31.02 109.83
N PRO A 202 -102.93 30.98 111.14
CA PRO A 202 -101.54 31.03 111.58
C PRO A 202 -100.69 29.82 111.15
N THR A 203 -101.30 28.64 111.09
CA THR A 203 -100.64 27.38 110.69
C THR A 203 -100.36 27.36 109.19
N MET A 204 -101.30 27.87 108.40
CA MET A 204 -101.14 28.06 106.95
C MET A 204 -99.95 28.96 106.62
N ASN A 205 -99.78 30.05 107.37
CA ASN A 205 -98.68 30.99 107.14
C ASN A 205 -97.30 30.38 107.48
N LYS A 206 -97.22 29.53 108.51
CA LYS A 206 -95.98 28.80 108.85
C LYS A 206 -95.58 27.80 107.77
N MET A 207 -96.53 27.04 107.24
CA MET A 207 -96.26 26.11 106.14
C MET A 207 -95.80 26.87 104.88
N TRP A 208 -96.41 28.01 104.59
CA TRP A 208 -96.00 28.85 103.46
C TRP A 208 -94.55 29.34 103.60
N GLN A 209 -94.17 29.79 104.81
CA GLN A 209 -92.79 30.17 105.10
C GLN A 209 -91.81 28.99 105.01
N GLN A 210 -92.22 27.78 105.39
CA GLN A 210 -91.39 26.58 105.23
C GLN A 210 -91.18 26.23 103.77
N GLN A 211 -92.23 26.31 102.92
CA GLN A 211 -92.10 26.08 101.49
C GLN A 211 -91.15 27.12 100.85
N LEU A 212 -91.30 28.40 101.21
CA LEU A 212 -90.38 29.45 100.75
C LEU A 212 -88.94 29.21 101.21
N SER A 213 -88.74 28.80 102.46
CA SER A 213 -87.40 28.51 103.01
C SER A 213 -86.73 27.32 102.29
N GLN A 214 -87.49 26.28 101.94
CA GLN A 214 -86.96 25.14 101.18
C GLN A 214 -86.55 25.55 99.77
N ILE A 215 -87.39 26.35 99.08
CA ILE A 215 -87.07 26.87 97.74
C ILE A 215 -85.79 27.70 97.78
N GLU A 216 -85.64 28.54 98.79
CA GLU A 216 -84.46 29.38 98.97
C GLU A 216 -83.19 28.52 99.18
N GLN A 217 -83.27 27.45 99.96
CA GLN A 217 -82.17 26.51 100.16
C GLN A 217 -81.77 25.76 98.88
N PHE A 218 -82.72 25.40 98.01
CA PHE A 218 -82.44 24.73 96.73
C PHE A 218 -81.98 25.68 95.62
N LYS A 219 -82.11 27.00 95.80
CA LYS A 219 -81.69 28.03 94.81
C LYS A 219 -80.19 28.39 94.83
N SER A 220 -79.33 27.62 95.53
CA SER A 220 -77.86 27.81 95.56
C SER A 220 -77.08 26.51 95.28
N PRO A 221 -75.95 26.47 94.52
CA PRO A 221 -75.28 27.48 93.70
C PRO A 221 -75.10 26.97 92.24
N ARG A 222 -76.13 27.01 91.38
CA ARG A 222 -76.00 26.69 89.94
C ARG A 222 -75.04 27.63 89.21
N VAL A 223 -75.02 28.90 89.63
CA VAL A 223 -74.23 29.95 88.98
C VAL A 223 -72.73 29.68 89.12
N ARG A 224 -72.23 29.22 90.28
CA ARG A 224 -70.77 29.00 90.49
C ARG A 224 -70.18 27.88 89.63
N ASN A 225 -70.95 26.85 89.30
CA ASN A 225 -70.47 25.72 88.50
C ASN A 225 -70.53 26.00 86.98
N GLN A 226 -71.44 26.88 86.54
CA GLN A 226 -71.56 27.27 85.15
C GLN A 226 -70.34 28.09 84.68
N TRP A 227 -69.83 29.00 85.52
CA TRP A 227 -68.61 29.77 85.21
C TRP A 227 -67.36 28.88 85.11
N LYS A 228 -67.24 27.83 85.93
CA LYS A 228 -66.12 26.86 85.85
C LYS A 228 -66.17 26.06 84.57
N LEU A 229 -67.33 25.54 84.20
CA LEU A 229 -67.51 24.82 82.94
C LEU A 229 -67.26 25.74 81.74
N GLN A 230 -67.73 26.99 81.79
CA GLN A 230 -67.43 27.98 80.76
C GLN A 230 -65.93 28.27 80.66
N ASN A 231 -65.23 28.38 81.79
CA ASN A 231 -63.78 28.57 81.81
C ASN A 231 -63.04 27.34 81.25
N GLU A 232 -63.45 26.13 81.60
CA GLU A 232 -62.88 24.88 81.03
C GLU A 232 -63.13 24.76 79.53
N VAL A 233 -64.34 25.12 79.06
CA VAL A 233 -64.66 25.19 77.62
C VAL A 233 -63.80 26.24 76.92
N LEU A 234 -63.61 27.42 77.53
CA LEU A 234 -62.73 28.45 76.98
C LEU A 234 -61.27 28.01 76.95
N GLU A 235 -60.78 27.33 78.00
CA GLU A 235 -59.41 26.80 78.05
C GLU A 235 -59.19 25.68 77.03
N THR A 236 -60.16 24.78 76.86
CA THR A 236 -60.09 23.71 75.85
C THR A 236 -60.13 24.28 74.43
N LEU A 237 -60.91 25.33 74.19
CA LEU A 237 -60.88 26.07 72.92
C LEU A 237 -59.53 26.76 72.68
N LYS A 238 -58.92 27.38 73.71
CA LYS A 238 -57.57 27.94 73.61
C LYS A 238 -56.52 26.87 73.30
N LYS A 239 -56.58 25.72 73.97
CA LYS A 239 -55.71 24.56 73.71
C LYS A 239 -55.90 24.00 72.30
N HIS A 240 -57.15 23.90 71.83
CA HIS A 240 -57.48 23.47 70.48
C HIS A 240 -56.92 24.44 69.43
N ASN A 241 -57.15 25.75 69.61
CA ASN A 241 -56.61 26.77 68.71
C ASN A 241 -55.08 26.72 68.65
N LEU A 242 -54.41 26.52 69.79
CA LEU A 242 -52.96 26.35 69.83
C LEU A 242 -52.49 25.12 69.04
N LEU A 243 -53.17 23.97 69.19
CA LEU A 243 -52.86 22.76 68.41
C LEU A 243 -53.07 22.98 66.91
N VAL A 244 -54.16 23.64 66.53
CA VAL A 244 -54.43 24.00 65.14
C VAL A 244 -53.32 24.90 64.57
N ASP A 245 -52.84 25.87 65.36
CA ASP A 245 -51.74 26.73 64.95
C ASP A 245 -50.41 25.98 64.80
N VAL A 246 -50.11 25.03 65.70
CA VAL A 246 -48.95 24.14 65.57
C VAL A 246 -49.05 23.31 64.29
N LEU A 247 -50.21 22.68 64.04
CA LEU A 247 -50.44 21.90 62.81
C LEU A 247 -50.33 22.76 61.54
N LYS A 248 -50.83 23.99 61.55
CA LYS A 248 -50.66 24.93 60.44
C LYS A 248 -49.19 25.26 60.21
N ARG A 249 -48.42 25.49 61.27
CA ARG A 249 -46.95 25.74 61.17
C ARG A 249 -46.20 24.52 60.64
N GLU A 250 -46.54 23.31 61.09
CA GLU A 250 -45.96 22.07 60.58
C GLU A 250 -46.29 21.84 59.11
N GLN A 251 -47.54 22.06 58.69
CA GLN A 251 -47.91 21.97 57.28
C GLN A 251 -47.15 22.98 56.43
N ALA A 252 -46.99 24.23 56.90
CA ALA A 252 -46.19 25.23 56.21
C ALA A 252 -44.70 24.85 56.16
N HIS A 253 -44.15 24.26 57.22
CA HIS A 253 -42.79 23.72 57.24
C HIS A 253 -42.61 22.59 56.24
N ASN A 254 -43.52 21.61 56.21
CA ASN A 254 -43.49 20.48 55.27
C ASN A 254 -43.60 20.94 53.81
N ARG A 255 -44.43 21.94 53.51
CA ARG A 255 -44.51 22.56 52.18
C ARG A 255 -43.16 23.17 51.78
N ARG A 256 -42.54 23.96 52.66
CA ARG A 256 -41.21 24.55 52.42
C ARG A 256 -40.14 23.47 52.18
N LEU A 257 -40.18 22.39 52.95
CA LEU A 257 -39.23 21.28 52.83
C LEU A 257 -39.41 20.53 51.50
N HIS A 258 -40.66 20.33 51.07
CA HIS A 258 -40.96 19.75 49.77
C HIS A 258 -40.48 20.62 48.61
N GLU A 259 -40.75 21.93 48.65
CA GLU A 259 -40.26 22.87 47.65
C GLU A 259 -38.72 22.89 47.57
N PHE A 260 -38.04 22.84 48.73
CA PHE A 260 -36.59 22.80 48.78
C PHE A 260 -36.03 21.53 48.12
N ARG A 261 -36.60 20.35 48.44
CA ARG A 261 -36.24 19.10 47.76
C ARG A 261 -36.47 19.18 46.26
N GLN A 262 -37.61 19.74 45.84
CA GLN A 262 -37.95 19.90 44.44
C GLN A 262 -36.98 20.83 43.71
N ARG A 263 -36.51 21.91 44.36
CA ARG A 263 -35.48 22.79 43.80
C ARG A 263 -34.16 22.05 43.58
N ILE A 264 -33.74 21.24 44.56
CA ILE A 264 -32.52 20.42 44.44
C ILE A 264 -32.65 19.40 43.31
N GLU A 265 -33.79 18.71 43.20
CA GLU A 265 -34.04 17.74 42.13
C GLU A 265 -34.03 18.41 40.75
N ARG A 266 -34.65 19.58 40.61
CA ARG A 266 -34.61 20.37 39.38
C ARG A 266 -33.18 20.76 39.01
N GLN A 267 -32.40 21.24 39.97
CA GLN A 267 -31.00 21.61 39.75
C GLN A 267 -30.13 20.40 39.35
N LYS A 268 -30.31 19.25 40.00
CA LYS A 268 -29.62 18.01 39.64
C LYS A 268 -30.02 17.53 38.24
N CYS A 269 -31.30 17.60 37.91
CA CYS A 269 -31.82 17.24 36.59
C CYS A 269 -31.22 18.12 35.49
N THR A 270 -31.16 19.44 35.68
CA THR A 270 -30.54 20.36 34.71
C THR A 270 -29.04 20.11 34.60
N GLN A 271 -28.34 19.91 35.71
CA GLN A 271 -26.90 19.60 35.71
C GLN A 271 -26.59 18.28 34.99
N ASN A 272 -27.36 17.23 35.25
CA ASN A 272 -27.20 15.93 34.61
C ASN A 272 -27.48 16.02 33.11
N LYS A 273 -28.55 16.70 32.69
CA LYS A 273 -28.84 16.97 31.27
C LYS A 273 -27.69 17.71 30.58
N MET A 274 -27.08 18.69 31.25
CA MET A 274 -25.93 19.40 30.70
C MET A 274 -24.69 18.50 30.56
N ARG A 275 -24.42 17.63 31.55
CA ARG A 275 -23.32 16.65 31.46
C ARG A 275 -23.57 15.64 30.35
N GLU A 276 -24.78 15.13 30.23
CA GLU A 276 -25.17 14.20 29.17
C GLU A 276 -25.00 14.83 27.78
N ARG A 277 -25.48 16.07 27.58
CA ARG A 277 -25.26 16.82 26.33
C ARG A 277 -23.77 16.97 26.02
N ARG A 278 -22.94 17.31 27.01
CA ARG A 278 -21.48 17.41 26.82
C ARG A 278 -20.88 16.05 26.41
N GLN A 279 -21.31 14.97 27.03
CA GLN A 279 -20.86 13.62 26.67
C GLN A 279 -21.32 13.21 25.26
N GLN A 280 -22.57 13.51 24.88
CA GLN A 280 -23.07 13.25 23.53
C GLN A 280 -22.27 14.02 22.47
N VAL A 281 -22.00 15.31 22.72
CA VAL A 281 -21.16 16.13 21.83
C VAL A 281 -19.74 15.58 21.77
N ALA A 282 -19.14 15.20 22.90
CA ALA A 282 -17.81 14.61 22.92
C ALA A 282 -17.75 13.27 22.16
N ARG A 283 -18.76 12.41 22.33
CA ARG A 283 -18.89 11.15 21.57
C ARG A 283 -19.04 11.41 20.08
N ALA A 284 -19.92 12.33 19.68
CA ALA A 284 -20.12 12.70 18.28
C ALA A 284 -18.83 13.27 17.64
N LYS A 285 -18.12 14.15 18.36
CA LYS A 285 -16.83 14.69 17.93
C LYS A 285 -15.78 13.59 17.76
N LYS A 286 -15.70 12.64 18.72
CA LYS A 286 -14.81 11.50 18.63
C LYS A 286 -15.13 10.65 17.39
N TYR A 287 -16.39 10.29 17.17
CA TYR A 287 -16.79 9.52 15.99
C TYR A 287 -16.41 10.20 14.67
N TYR A 288 -16.63 11.51 14.57
CA TYR A 288 -16.25 12.27 13.38
C TYR A 288 -14.73 12.30 13.19
N GLN A 289 -13.96 12.48 14.26
CA GLN A 289 -12.51 12.48 14.20
C GLN A 289 -11.95 11.10 13.82
N ASP A 290 -12.47 10.04 14.43
CA ASP A 290 -12.11 8.65 14.13
C ASP A 290 -12.42 8.32 12.66
N TYR A 291 -13.59 8.74 12.16
CA TYR A 291 -13.98 8.58 10.75
C TYR A 291 -13.02 9.30 9.81
N ARG A 292 -12.62 10.55 10.11
CA ARG A 292 -11.65 11.30 9.31
C ARG A 292 -10.29 10.60 9.26
N VAL A 293 -9.81 10.09 10.39
CA VAL A 293 -8.54 9.36 10.45
C VAL A 293 -8.62 8.05 9.65
N GLN A 294 -9.72 7.29 9.79
CA GLN A 294 -9.95 6.07 9.01
C GLN A 294 -10.00 6.36 7.51
N LEU A 295 -10.70 7.41 7.09
CA LEU A 295 -10.78 7.81 5.69
C LEU A 295 -9.39 8.19 5.16
N ARG A 296 -8.63 9.01 5.90
CA ARG A 296 -7.25 9.36 5.53
C ARG A 296 -6.37 8.12 5.43
N ALA A 297 -6.46 7.19 6.38
CA ALA A 297 -5.71 5.94 6.34
C ALA A 297 -6.09 5.08 5.13
N LYS A 298 -7.38 5.01 4.78
CA LYS A 298 -7.86 4.31 3.58
C LYS A 298 -7.27 4.94 2.31
N MET A 299 -7.31 6.26 2.18
CA MET A 299 -6.73 6.99 1.04
C MET A 299 -5.20 6.80 0.94
N MET A 300 -4.49 6.79 2.07
CA MET A 300 -3.05 6.52 2.07
C MET A 300 -2.75 5.07 1.66
N ARG A 301 -3.57 4.10 2.07
CA ARG A 301 -3.43 2.69 1.66
C ARG A 301 -3.71 2.51 0.17
N THR A 302 -4.74 3.16 -0.37
CA THR A 302 -5.02 3.09 -1.82
C THR A 302 -3.87 3.71 -2.60
N ARG A 303 -3.40 4.89 -2.21
CA ARG A 303 -2.22 5.53 -2.82
C ARG A 303 -0.97 4.65 -2.77
N THR A 304 -0.68 4.05 -1.61
CA THR A 304 0.49 3.15 -1.47
C THR A 304 0.35 1.90 -2.35
N ARG A 305 -0.87 1.39 -2.52
CA ARG A 305 -1.15 0.26 -3.40
C ARG A 305 -0.99 0.64 -4.87
N GLU A 306 -1.52 1.79 -5.28
CA GLU A 306 -1.36 2.34 -6.63
C GLU A 306 0.11 2.60 -6.94
N GLU A 307 0.87 3.22 -6.04
CA GLU A 307 2.31 3.42 -6.19
C GLU A 307 3.08 2.09 -6.30
N ARG A 308 2.66 1.05 -5.57
CA ARG A 308 3.25 -0.29 -5.71
C ARG A 308 2.97 -0.90 -7.08
N ILE A 309 1.72 -0.83 -7.54
CA ILE A 309 1.32 -1.33 -8.86
C ILE A 309 2.09 -0.58 -9.95
N PHE A 310 2.21 0.74 -9.84
CA PHE A 310 2.97 1.55 -10.79
C PHE A 310 4.45 1.17 -10.83
N LYS A 311 5.09 0.94 -9.67
CA LYS A 311 6.49 0.47 -9.61
C LYS A 311 6.66 -0.88 -10.29
N GLN A 312 5.77 -1.83 -10.01
CA GLN A 312 5.79 -3.15 -10.65
C GLN A 312 5.63 -3.03 -12.17
N LEU A 313 4.64 -2.25 -12.64
CA LEU A 313 4.43 -2.02 -14.07
C LEU A 313 5.64 -1.34 -14.74
N PHE A 314 6.32 -0.43 -14.03
CA PHE A 314 7.51 0.23 -14.54
C PHE A 314 8.70 -0.74 -14.65
N GLU A 315 8.89 -1.60 -13.64
CA GLU A 315 9.90 -2.66 -13.67
C GLU A 315 9.65 -3.64 -14.81
N GLU A 316 8.40 -4.12 -14.96
CA GLU A 316 7.98 -4.98 -16.07
C GLU A 316 8.20 -4.32 -17.43
N ALA A 317 7.84 -3.04 -17.58
CA ALA A 317 8.05 -2.30 -18.82
C ALA A 317 9.55 -2.18 -19.17
N LEU A 318 10.41 -1.95 -18.17
CA LEU A 318 11.86 -1.94 -18.35
C LEU A 318 12.40 -3.32 -18.74
N GLU A 319 11.89 -4.39 -18.14
CA GLU A 319 12.26 -5.76 -18.50
C GLU A 319 11.88 -6.09 -19.94
N ILE A 320 10.67 -5.73 -20.37
CA ILE A 320 10.22 -5.88 -21.77
C ILE A 320 11.12 -5.09 -22.71
N GLN A 321 11.48 -3.85 -22.36
CA GLN A 321 12.39 -3.05 -23.17
C GLN A 321 13.78 -3.70 -23.27
N LYS A 322 14.32 -4.21 -22.16
CA LYS A 322 15.59 -4.94 -22.13
C LYS A 322 15.54 -6.20 -22.99
N GLN A 323 14.46 -6.98 -22.91
CA GLN A 323 14.24 -8.17 -23.72
C GLN A 323 14.25 -7.83 -25.22
N ARG A 324 13.50 -6.80 -25.64
CA ARG A 324 13.51 -6.33 -27.04
C ARG A 324 14.90 -5.92 -27.52
N PHE A 325 15.70 -5.26 -26.69
CA PHE A 325 17.09 -4.93 -27.06
C PHE A 325 17.98 -6.17 -27.18
N LEU A 326 17.78 -7.17 -26.30
CA LEU A 326 18.50 -8.44 -26.39
C LEU A 326 18.13 -9.19 -27.67
N GLU A 327 16.85 -9.25 -28.02
CA GLU A 327 16.34 -9.84 -29.26
C GLU A 327 16.91 -9.14 -30.51
N LEU A 328 16.92 -7.81 -30.54
CA LEU A 328 17.55 -7.06 -31.63
C LEU A 328 19.04 -7.36 -31.75
N ARG A 329 19.74 -7.49 -30.61
CA ARG A 329 21.16 -7.83 -30.59
C ARG A 329 21.41 -9.27 -31.02
N SER A 330 20.57 -10.23 -30.64
CA SER A 330 20.67 -11.62 -31.09
C SER A 330 20.38 -11.72 -32.59
N TYR A 331 19.33 -11.06 -33.08
CA TYR A 331 19.02 -10.98 -34.50
C TYR A 331 20.18 -10.41 -35.32
N ALA A 332 20.79 -9.31 -34.87
CA ALA A 332 21.94 -8.74 -35.56
C ALA A 332 23.20 -9.65 -35.50
N LYS A 333 23.35 -10.47 -34.45
CA LYS A 333 24.42 -11.47 -34.39
C LYS A 333 24.15 -12.62 -35.35
N GLU A 334 22.92 -13.11 -35.38
CA GLU A 334 22.47 -14.19 -36.25
C GLU A 334 22.62 -13.79 -37.72
N LYS A 335 22.18 -12.59 -38.11
CA LYS A 335 22.38 -12.08 -39.48
C LYS A 335 23.85 -12.02 -39.90
N ARG A 336 24.75 -11.61 -39.01
CA ARG A 336 26.19 -11.64 -39.29
C ARG A 336 26.73 -13.06 -39.38
N ALA A 337 26.22 -13.98 -38.56
CA ALA A 337 26.62 -15.38 -38.58
C ALA A 337 26.14 -16.09 -39.85
N GLU A 338 24.91 -15.82 -40.30
CA GLU A 338 24.36 -16.30 -41.58
C GLU A 338 25.22 -15.84 -42.75
N GLN A 339 25.56 -14.55 -42.82
CA GLN A 339 26.44 -14.03 -43.87
C GLN A 339 27.80 -14.73 -43.85
N LYS A 340 28.42 -14.88 -42.67
CA LYS A 340 29.70 -15.60 -42.54
C LYS A 340 29.58 -17.05 -43.00
N LYS A 341 28.48 -17.73 -42.67
CA LYS A 341 28.23 -19.10 -43.08
C LYS A 341 28.09 -19.19 -44.60
N GLN A 342 27.32 -18.29 -45.21
CA GLN A 342 27.20 -18.22 -46.68
C GLN A 342 28.56 -18.04 -47.36
N TYR A 343 29.39 -17.10 -46.89
CA TYR A 343 30.74 -16.92 -47.43
C TYR A 343 31.64 -18.15 -47.23
N GLN A 344 31.49 -18.86 -46.11
CA GLN A 344 32.22 -20.10 -45.86
C GLN A 344 31.77 -21.22 -46.79
N ASP A 345 30.47 -21.38 -47.00
CA ASP A 345 29.89 -22.38 -47.89
C ASP A 345 30.31 -22.10 -49.35
N GLU A 346 30.33 -20.83 -49.77
CA GLU A 346 30.87 -20.40 -51.07
C GLU A 346 32.35 -20.75 -51.20
N LEU A 347 33.18 -20.39 -50.21
CA LEU A 347 34.60 -20.71 -50.22
C LEU A 347 34.83 -22.23 -50.29
N GLN A 348 34.09 -23.01 -49.51
CA GLN A 348 34.18 -24.48 -49.52
C GLN A 348 33.77 -25.06 -50.86
N SER A 349 32.72 -24.55 -51.50
CA SER A 349 32.32 -25.01 -52.84
C SER A 349 33.38 -24.71 -53.89
N MET A 350 34.02 -23.54 -53.82
CA MET A 350 35.15 -23.19 -54.69
C MET A 350 36.38 -24.06 -54.40
N GLU A 351 36.71 -24.30 -53.13
CA GLU A 351 37.80 -25.21 -52.74
C GLU A 351 37.57 -26.62 -53.27
N ASN A 352 36.34 -27.14 -53.16
CA ASN A 352 35.99 -28.46 -53.67
C ASN A 352 36.10 -28.50 -55.19
N TYR A 353 35.62 -27.48 -55.90
CA TYR A 353 35.80 -27.37 -57.35
C TYR A 353 37.27 -27.47 -57.76
N TYR A 354 38.15 -26.71 -57.10
CA TYR A 354 39.58 -26.78 -57.42
C TYR A 354 40.21 -28.10 -57.01
N LYS A 355 39.83 -28.69 -55.86
CA LYS A 355 40.28 -30.04 -55.47
C LYS A 355 39.92 -31.08 -56.53
N ASP A 356 38.72 -31.02 -57.10
CA ASP A 356 38.27 -31.92 -58.16
C ASP A 356 39.07 -31.69 -59.45
N GLN A 357 39.33 -30.43 -59.84
CA GLN A 357 40.21 -30.11 -60.99
C GLN A 357 41.62 -30.68 -60.80
N PHE A 358 42.19 -30.52 -59.60
CA PHE A 358 43.50 -31.08 -59.28
C PHE A 358 43.47 -32.61 -59.26
N ALA A 359 42.39 -33.24 -58.78
CA ALA A 359 42.23 -34.68 -58.79
C ALA A 359 42.18 -35.23 -60.23
N MET A 360 41.40 -34.60 -61.13
CA MET A 360 41.35 -34.99 -62.55
C MET A 360 42.72 -34.84 -63.23
N LEU A 361 43.45 -33.75 -62.97
CA LEU A 361 44.80 -33.57 -63.51
C LEU A 361 45.79 -34.58 -62.93
N ALA A 362 45.71 -34.86 -61.63
CA ALA A 362 46.55 -35.87 -60.99
C ALA A 362 46.26 -37.27 -61.55
N GLU A 363 44.99 -37.59 -61.82
CA GLU A 363 44.57 -38.82 -62.46
C GLU A 363 45.13 -38.90 -63.89
N ALA A 364 44.92 -37.89 -64.72
CA ALA A 364 45.45 -37.84 -66.09
C ALA A 364 46.99 -37.97 -66.14
N VAL A 365 47.71 -37.26 -65.27
CA VAL A 365 49.18 -37.40 -65.16
C VAL A 365 49.58 -38.81 -64.69
N SER A 366 48.78 -39.42 -63.80
CA SER A 366 49.04 -40.77 -63.34
C SER A 366 48.80 -41.81 -64.46
N GLU A 367 47.79 -41.62 -65.30
CA GLU A 367 47.53 -42.43 -66.49
C GLU A 367 48.67 -42.30 -67.50
N GLU A 368 49.11 -41.08 -67.82
CA GLU A 368 50.26 -40.88 -68.71
C GLU A 368 51.52 -41.57 -68.18
N ARG A 369 51.78 -41.50 -66.87
CA ARG A 369 52.92 -42.21 -66.26
C ARG A 369 52.79 -43.73 -66.40
N ARG A 370 51.58 -44.29 -66.22
CA ARG A 370 51.34 -45.71 -66.44
C ARG A 370 51.55 -46.09 -67.91
N ASP A 371 51.10 -45.28 -68.84
CA ASP A 371 51.30 -45.49 -70.29
C ASP A 371 52.77 -45.41 -70.71
N ILE A 372 53.51 -44.42 -70.21
CA ILE A 372 54.96 -44.34 -70.43
C ILE A 372 55.62 -45.60 -69.87
N GLN A 373 55.26 -46.02 -68.66
CA GLN A 373 55.83 -47.22 -68.05
C GLN A 373 55.50 -48.49 -68.86
N THR A 374 54.30 -48.62 -69.43
CA THR A 374 53.96 -49.77 -70.29
C THR A 374 54.73 -49.73 -71.61
N ARG A 375 54.88 -48.56 -72.24
CA ARG A 375 55.71 -48.37 -73.44
C ARG A 375 57.18 -48.69 -73.16
N GLU A 376 57.75 -48.21 -72.07
CA GLU A 376 59.11 -48.52 -71.63
C GLU A 376 59.30 -50.03 -71.41
N ARG A 377 58.34 -50.69 -70.76
CA ARG A 377 58.35 -52.16 -70.60
C ARG A 377 58.29 -52.87 -71.95
N ALA A 378 57.48 -52.41 -72.90
CA ALA A 378 57.43 -52.97 -74.24
C ALA A 378 58.75 -52.76 -75.01
N HIS A 379 59.33 -51.55 -74.96
CA HIS A 379 60.62 -51.24 -75.58
C HIS A 379 61.77 -52.03 -74.98
N THR A 380 61.82 -52.19 -73.66
CA THR A 380 62.84 -53.02 -73.00
C THR A 380 62.68 -54.50 -73.37
N GLN A 381 61.44 -54.99 -73.51
CA GLN A 381 61.18 -56.34 -74.01
C GLN A 381 61.62 -56.52 -75.46
N THR A 382 61.30 -55.60 -76.38
CA THR A 382 61.73 -55.69 -77.79
C THR A 382 63.25 -55.60 -77.90
N LEU A 383 63.91 -54.68 -77.18
CA LEU A 383 65.37 -54.60 -77.09
C LEU A 383 65.96 -55.92 -76.58
N SER A 384 65.34 -56.56 -75.59
CA SER A 384 65.81 -57.85 -75.08
C SER A 384 65.67 -58.97 -76.12
N LYS A 385 64.62 -58.95 -76.96
CA LYS A 385 64.42 -59.90 -78.06
C LYS A 385 65.47 -59.70 -79.16
N VAL A 386 65.67 -58.46 -79.61
CA VAL A 386 66.71 -58.11 -80.61
C VAL A 386 68.10 -58.49 -80.10
N LYS A 387 68.43 -58.22 -78.82
CA LYS A 387 69.70 -58.67 -78.22
C LYS A 387 69.85 -60.18 -78.27
N ARG A 388 68.79 -60.95 -78.00
CA ARG A 388 68.81 -62.42 -78.10
C ARG A 388 68.97 -62.89 -79.54
N GLU A 389 68.22 -62.32 -80.47
CA GLU A 389 68.33 -62.64 -81.91
C GLU A 389 69.73 -62.34 -82.46
N LEU A 390 70.33 -61.20 -82.12
CA LEU A 390 71.70 -60.86 -82.50
C LEU A 390 72.70 -61.87 -81.93
N ARG A 391 72.56 -62.24 -80.65
CA ARG A 391 73.38 -63.30 -80.04
C ARG A 391 73.22 -64.62 -80.79
N SER A 392 71.99 -65.03 -81.10
CA SER A 392 71.73 -66.26 -81.86
C SER A 392 72.27 -66.20 -83.29
N LYS A 393 72.25 -65.04 -83.96
CA LYS A 393 72.89 -64.87 -85.28
C LYS A 393 74.40 -64.99 -85.19
N LEU A 394 75.04 -64.30 -84.24
CA LEU A 394 76.48 -64.42 -84.00
C LEU A 394 76.87 -65.84 -83.62
N GLU A 395 76.09 -66.54 -82.80
CA GLU A 395 76.31 -67.95 -82.48
C GLU A 395 76.19 -68.85 -83.71
N LYS A 396 75.28 -68.55 -84.65
CA LYS A 396 75.18 -69.28 -85.93
C LYS A 396 76.37 -68.99 -86.84
N GLU A 397 76.74 -67.73 -87.01
CA GLU A 397 77.91 -67.33 -87.81
C GLU A 397 79.19 -67.96 -87.24
N ILE A 398 79.37 -67.96 -85.91
CA ILE A 398 80.50 -68.66 -85.26
C ILE A 398 80.46 -70.16 -85.54
N LYS A 399 79.29 -70.80 -85.48
CA LYS A 399 79.15 -72.23 -85.81
C LYS A 399 79.44 -72.51 -87.29
N GLU A 400 78.93 -71.69 -88.20
CA GLU A 400 79.21 -71.79 -89.63
C GLU A 400 80.71 -71.64 -89.91
N LEU A 401 81.37 -70.66 -89.27
CA LEU A 401 82.83 -70.50 -89.35
C LEU A 401 83.58 -71.71 -88.77
N GLN A 402 83.12 -72.26 -87.65
CA GLN A 402 83.68 -73.48 -87.06
C GLN A 402 83.50 -74.70 -87.98
N ASP A 403 82.31 -74.87 -88.57
CA ASP A 403 82.00 -75.96 -89.50
C ASP A 403 82.86 -75.85 -90.77
N MET A 404 83.04 -74.65 -91.32
CA MET A 404 83.97 -74.42 -92.45
C MET A 404 85.41 -74.76 -92.07
N ILE A 405 85.89 -74.36 -90.89
CA ILE A 405 87.24 -74.73 -90.44
C ILE A 405 87.37 -76.25 -90.35
N THR A 406 86.37 -76.95 -89.79
CA THR A 406 86.40 -78.42 -89.73
C THR A 406 86.32 -79.07 -91.11
N HIS A 407 85.54 -78.52 -92.05
CA HIS A 407 85.50 -79.00 -93.44
C HIS A 407 86.82 -78.76 -94.18
N ASP A 408 87.43 -77.58 -94.01
CA ASP A 408 88.73 -77.24 -94.60
C ASP A 408 89.84 -78.12 -93.99
N ASP A 409 89.78 -78.42 -92.69
CA ASP A 409 90.68 -79.36 -92.01
C ASP A 409 90.47 -80.81 -92.51
N ASP A 410 89.22 -81.23 -92.74
CA ASP A 410 88.89 -82.52 -93.35
C ASP A 410 89.42 -82.59 -94.80
N ASP A 411 89.25 -81.52 -95.60
CA ASP A 411 89.79 -81.42 -96.96
C ASP A 411 91.33 -81.44 -96.97
N LEU A 412 91.98 -80.76 -96.01
CA LEU A 412 93.42 -80.84 -95.80
C LEU A 412 93.84 -82.27 -95.44
N PHE A 413 93.11 -82.96 -94.56
CA PHE A 413 93.37 -84.35 -94.23
C PHE A 413 93.27 -85.27 -95.46
N PHE A 414 92.26 -85.10 -96.31
CA PHE A 414 92.15 -85.86 -97.56
C PHE A 414 93.28 -85.53 -98.55
N ARG A 415 93.68 -84.25 -98.65
CA ARG A 415 94.81 -83.81 -99.50
C ARG A 415 96.15 -84.32 -99.01
N GLU A 416 96.38 -84.37 -97.70
CA GLU A 416 97.57 -84.97 -97.11
C GLU A 416 97.64 -86.48 -97.38
N LEU A 417 96.50 -87.19 -97.25
CA LEU A 417 96.41 -88.61 -97.58
C LEU A 417 96.71 -88.88 -99.06
N GLU A 418 96.21 -88.03 -99.96
CA GLU A 418 96.53 -88.06 -101.39
C GLU A 418 98.01 -87.77 -101.66
N ALA A 419 98.60 -86.78 -100.98
CA ALA A 419 100.01 -86.44 -101.11
C ALA A 419 100.92 -87.58 -100.64
N ASP A 420 100.58 -88.27 -99.55
CA ASP A 420 101.33 -89.44 -99.09
C ASP A 420 101.17 -90.65 -100.02
N ARG A 421 100.00 -90.82 -100.65
CA ARG A 421 99.79 -91.79 -101.72
C ARG A 421 100.64 -91.46 -102.96
N LEU A 422 100.78 -90.18 -103.30
CA LEU A 422 101.62 -89.71 -104.40
C LEU A 422 103.12 -89.89 -104.09
N LYS A 423 103.57 -89.55 -102.88
CA LYS A 423 104.94 -89.80 -102.40
C LYS A 423 105.29 -91.28 -102.45
N SER A 424 104.36 -92.15 -102.03
CA SER A 424 104.53 -93.60 -102.13
C SER A 424 104.72 -94.06 -103.59
N ARG A 425 103.99 -93.47 -104.54
CA ARG A 425 104.18 -93.71 -105.99
C ARG A 425 105.52 -93.16 -106.51
N LEU A 426 105.95 -91.99 -106.04
CA LEU A 426 107.22 -91.36 -106.42
C LEU A 426 108.43 -92.15 -105.90
N LEU A 427 108.36 -92.73 -104.69
CA LEU A 427 109.40 -93.59 -104.14
C LEU A 427 109.60 -94.89 -104.93
N VAL A 428 108.55 -95.36 -105.63
CA VAL A 428 108.62 -96.53 -106.53
C VAL A 428 108.98 -96.13 -107.98
N ALA A 429 108.94 -94.83 -108.30
CA ALA A 429 109.29 -94.35 -109.62
C ALA A 429 110.82 -94.38 -109.82
N SER A 430 111.29 -95.20 -110.75
CA SER A 430 112.69 -95.23 -111.19
C SER A 430 112.99 -93.99 -112.04
N PHE A 431 113.66 -93.00 -111.46
CA PHE A 431 114.14 -91.82 -112.18
C PHE A 431 115.42 -92.13 -112.98
N GLN A 432 115.36 -91.98 -114.30
CA GLN A 432 116.52 -92.00 -115.18
C GLN A 432 117.07 -90.56 -115.32
N CYS A 433 118.21 -90.28 -114.69
CA CYS A 433 119.01 -89.08 -114.94
C CYS A 433 120.28 -89.44 -115.72
N SER A 434 120.54 -88.63 -116.75
CA SER A 434 121.38 -88.84 -117.93
C SER A 434 122.88 -88.62 -117.72
N LYS A 435 123.71 -89.17 -118.64
CA LYS A 435 124.87 -88.46 -119.28
C LYS A 435 125.55 -89.29 -120.40
N ASN A 436 125.53 -88.73 -121.62
CA ASN A 436 126.64 -88.59 -122.59
C ASN A 436 127.24 -89.87 -123.26
N TYR A 437 127.66 -89.96 -124.55
CA TYR A 437 127.98 -89.05 -125.66
C TYR A 437 127.94 -89.80 -127.03
N LEU A 438 127.72 -89.04 -128.14
CA LEU A 438 128.62 -88.84 -129.33
C LEU A 438 128.15 -89.13 -130.79
N PHE A 439 127.24 -88.44 -131.52
CA PHE A 439 125.98 -87.71 -131.21
C PHE A 439 124.93 -88.67 -130.68
N LEU A 440 125.47 -89.59 -129.92
CA LEU A 440 125.19 -90.99 -129.93
C LEU A 440 124.63 -91.29 -128.57
#